data_AF-A0A9E2UDX4-F1
#
_entry.id   AF-A0A9E2UDX4-F1
#
_cell.length_a   1.000
_cell.length_b   1.000
_cell.length_c   1.000
_cell.angle_alpha   90.00
_cell.angle_beta   90.00
_cell.angle_gamma   90.00
#
_symmetry.space_group_name_H-M   'P 1'
#
loop_
_entity.id
_entity.type
_entity.pdbx_description
1 polymer ?
#
loop_
_entity_poly.entity_id
_entity_poly.type
_entity_poly.pdbx_seq_one_letter_code
_entity_poly.pdbx_strand_id
1 'polypeptide(L)'
;MRLASAALIALLNSGERFIMADLYTFTLVGGTTILRYSAAPTPIVANGYLFTAGPKFERSKTKVVIGTQVDELDIKIHPEVTDLVGSTPFLEAAWQGQFDGALLQLERAFMGAAGGGYGDTSAGTVILFSGRISDIDCSRTGIDMKCRSHLELLNIQMPRRLWQSSCTHIFGDAMCLFNRSSLAATLSAGSGSTTTIIQGAPTTTTPYAQGTIIGVTGGNTGYSRTISSFVSGGAVTVKLAFLSPVVAGDQFQLLPGCDRTLATCTNVFNNGIHFGGFPYIPTPETAV
;
A
#
# COMPACT_ATOMS: atom_id res chain seq x y z
N MET A 1 -3.23 15.79 25.09
CA MET A 1 -4.68 16.12 25.15
C MET A 1 -5.15 16.33 23.72
N ARG A 2 -6.28 15.75 23.31
CA ARG A 2 -6.78 15.90 21.93
C ARG A 2 -7.39 17.28 21.75
N LEU A 3 -7.18 17.89 20.59
CA LEU A 3 -7.80 19.17 20.25
C LEU A 3 -9.29 18.95 19.98
N ALA A 4 -10.13 19.82 20.53
CA ALA A 4 -11.57 19.85 20.35
C ALA A 4 -12.00 21.28 20.05
N SER A 5 -13.01 21.47 19.20
CA SER A 5 -13.55 22.81 18.92
C SER A 5 -14.23 23.38 20.17
N ALA A 6 -14.35 24.71 20.25
CA ALA A 6 -15.10 25.35 21.34
C ALA A 6 -16.56 24.89 21.40
N ALA A 7 -17.18 24.67 20.22
CA ALA A 7 -18.54 24.15 20.12
C ALA A 7 -18.66 22.71 20.65
N LEU A 8 -17.66 21.86 20.38
CA LEU A 8 -17.61 20.50 20.92
C LEU A 8 -17.48 20.50 22.45
N ILE A 9 -16.59 21.35 22.98
CA ILE A 9 -16.39 21.46 24.43
C ILE A 9 -17.69 21.92 25.10
N ALA A 10 -18.39 22.89 24.51
CA ALA A 10 -19.69 23.33 24.99
C ALA A 10 -20.72 22.19 24.96
N LEU A 11 -20.81 21.44 23.86
CA LEU A 11 -21.72 20.29 23.74
C LEU A 11 -21.43 19.22 24.80
N LEU A 12 -20.16 18.87 25.02
CA LEU A 12 -19.77 17.86 26.02
C LEU A 12 -20.06 18.33 27.46
N ASN A 13 -19.90 19.62 27.74
CA ASN A 13 -20.17 20.19 29.07
C ASN A 13 -21.66 20.49 29.31
N SER A 14 -22.48 20.55 28.27
CA SER A 14 -23.91 20.90 28.38
C SER A 14 -24.75 19.85 29.11
N GLY A 15 -24.28 18.59 29.17
CA GLY A 15 -25.07 17.46 29.66
C GLY A 15 -26.22 17.05 28.73
N GLU A 16 -26.31 17.67 27.54
CA GLU A 16 -27.31 17.29 26.53
C GLU A 16 -26.99 15.94 25.90
N ARG A 17 -28.04 15.32 25.36
CA ARG A 17 -27.88 14.09 24.56
C ARG A 17 -27.20 14.45 23.24
N PHE A 18 -26.19 13.68 22.87
CA PHE A 18 -25.51 13.81 21.59
C PHE A 18 -25.36 12.43 20.92
N ILE A 19 -25.21 12.46 19.60
CA ILE A 19 -24.95 11.29 18.77
C ILE A 19 -23.50 11.36 18.30
N MET A 20 -22.86 10.21 18.18
CA MET A 20 -21.50 10.10 17.66
C MET A 20 -21.51 9.24 16.40
N ALA A 21 -20.69 9.61 15.43
CA ALA A 21 -20.38 8.76 14.28
C ALA A 21 -18.87 8.67 14.10
N ASP A 22 -18.39 7.46 13.80
CA ASP A 22 -17.00 7.25 13.41
C ASP A 22 -16.86 7.49 11.90
N LEU A 23 -15.85 8.25 11.53
CA LEU A 23 -15.52 8.64 10.17
C LEU A 23 -14.14 8.08 9.82
N TYR A 24 -14.06 7.33 8.74
CA TYR A 24 -12.84 6.69 8.27
C TYR A 24 -12.35 7.39 7.00
N THR A 25 -11.09 7.78 6.99
CA THR A 25 -10.40 8.27 5.79
C THR A 25 -9.28 7.29 5.45
N PHE A 26 -9.39 6.62 4.32
CA PHE A 26 -8.34 5.78 3.75
C PHE A 26 -7.63 6.54 2.64
N THR A 27 -6.31 6.67 2.76
CA THR A 27 -5.46 7.21 1.69
C THR A 27 -4.67 6.05 1.09
N LEU A 28 -5.01 5.66 -0.13
CA LEU A 28 -4.34 4.54 -0.81
C LEU A 28 -2.90 4.91 -1.16
N VAL A 29 -2.07 3.89 -1.38
CA VAL A 29 -0.67 4.07 -1.78
C VAL A 29 -0.59 4.86 -3.08
N GLY A 30 0.24 5.91 -3.09
CA GLY A 30 0.31 6.90 -4.18
C GLY A 30 -0.37 8.23 -3.87
N GLY A 31 -1.22 8.29 -2.82
CA GLY A 31 -1.75 9.54 -2.25
C GLY A 31 -2.86 10.23 -3.05
N THR A 32 -3.11 9.80 -4.28
CA THR A 32 -4.10 10.41 -5.19
C THR A 32 -5.54 10.00 -4.89
N THR A 33 -5.75 8.78 -4.40
CA THR A 33 -7.08 8.25 -4.09
C THR A 33 -7.33 8.29 -2.58
N ILE A 34 -8.29 9.12 -2.17
CA ILE A 34 -8.72 9.25 -0.78
C ILE A 34 -10.18 8.81 -0.68
N LEU A 35 -10.42 7.72 0.04
CA LEU A 35 -11.75 7.18 0.30
C LEU A 35 -12.21 7.67 1.67
N ARG A 36 -13.43 8.20 1.75
CA ARG A 36 -14.01 8.76 2.98
C ARG A 36 -15.34 8.09 3.27
N TYR A 37 -15.40 7.34 4.36
CA TYR A 37 -16.57 6.58 4.76
C TYR A 37 -17.09 7.00 6.13
N SER A 38 -18.40 7.02 6.25
CA SER A 38 -19.13 7.19 7.50
C SER A 38 -19.59 5.82 7.98
N ALA A 39 -19.38 5.54 9.27
CA ALA A 39 -19.97 4.38 9.94
C ALA A 39 -21.45 4.58 10.31
N ALA A 40 -21.96 5.80 10.15
CA ALA A 40 -23.37 6.09 10.34
C ALA A 40 -24.21 5.53 9.16
N PRO A 41 -25.50 5.26 9.37
CA PRO A 41 -26.40 4.81 8.30
C PRO A 41 -26.62 5.86 7.20
N THR A 42 -26.17 7.10 7.39
CA THR A 42 -26.27 8.20 6.43
C THR A 42 -24.90 8.79 6.12
N PRO A 43 -24.73 9.38 4.92
CA PRO A 43 -23.55 10.17 4.63
C PRO A 43 -23.46 11.37 5.57
N ILE A 44 -22.24 11.75 5.94
CA ILE A 44 -21.96 12.85 6.86
C ILE A 44 -21.01 13.83 6.16
N VAL A 45 -21.31 15.12 6.21
CA VAL A 45 -20.39 16.17 5.76
C VAL A 45 -19.67 16.70 7.00
N ALA A 46 -18.35 16.59 7.03
CA ALA A 46 -17.51 17.09 8.12
C ALA A 46 -16.21 17.68 7.58
N ASN A 47 -15.73 18.77 8.18
CA ASN A 47 -14.48 19.43 7.79
C ASN A 47 -14.37 19.77 6.28
N GLY A 48 -15.51 20.08 5.65
CA GLY A 48 -15.58 20.37 4.20
C GLY A 48 -15.54 19.14 3.29
N TYR A 49 -15.52 17.93 3.83
CA TYR A 49 -15.52 16.68 3.07
C TYR A 49 -16.82 15.90 3.26
N LEU A 50 -17.28 15.26 2.18
CA LEU A 50 -18.36 14.28 2.22
C LEU A 50 -17.80 12.91 2.59
N PHE A 51 -18.28 12.33 3.69
CA PHE A 51 -18.08 10.94 4.07
C PHE A 51 -19.32 10.16 3.62
N THR A 52 -19.18 9.34 2.60
CA THR A 52 -20.29 8.52 2.08
C THR A 52 -20.65 7.45 3.10
N ALA A 53 -21.91 6.99 3.11
CA ALA A 53 -22.25 5.80 3.88
C ALA A 53 -21.35 4.66 3.39
N GLY A 54 -20.57 4.08 4.29
CA GLY A 54 -19.65 3.00 3.96
C GLY A 54 -20.20 1.64 4.31
N PRO A 55 -19.41 0.58 4.08
CA PRO A 55 -19.70 -0.75 4.57
C PRO A 55 -19.86 -0.75 6.10
N LYS A 56 -20.40 -1.83 6.66
CA LYS A 56 -20.53 -1.91 8.12
C LYS A 56 -19.14 -2.05 8.76
N PHE A 57 -18.78 -1.06 9.57
CA PHE A 57 -17.52 -1.03 10.30
C PHE A 57 -17.72 -1.44 11.76
N GLU A 58 -16.89 -2.37 12.22
CA GLU A 58 -16.65 -2.60 13.63
C GLU A 58 -15.18 -2.27 13.93
N ARG A 59 -14.89 -1.83 15.16
CA ARG A 59 -13.51 -1.53 15.54
C ARG A 59 -13.23 -1.82 17.00
N SER A 60 -11.95 -2.05 17.30
CA SER A 60 -11.47 -2.14 18.66
C SER A 60 -11.36 -0.76 19.33
N LYS A 61 -11.05 -0.76 20.62
CA LYS A 61 -10.83 0.47 21.40
C LYS A 61 -9.50 1.08 21.00
N THR A 62 -9.47 2.40 20.81
CA THR A 62 -8.20 3.12 20.62
C THR A 62 -7.49 3.27 21.96
N LYS A 63 -6.25 2.80 22.06
CA LYS A 63 -5.33 3.09 23.16
C LYS A 63 -4.30 4.11 22.67
N VAL A 64 -3.92 5.05 23.53
CA VAL A 64 -2.81 5.98 23.28
C VAL A 64 -1.95 6.00 24.53
N VAL A 65 -0.65 5.71 24.36
CA VAL A 65 0.32 5.69 25.47
C VAL A 65 1.39 6.75 25.22
N ILE A 66 1.83 7.41 26.28
CA ILE A 66 3.02 8.29 26.22
C ILE A 66 4.25 7.38 26.24
N GLY A 67 4.83 7.10 25.07
CA GLY A 67 5.99 6.24 24.92
C GLY A 67 6.27 5.87 23.45
N THR A 68 7.18 4.93 23.23
CA THR A 68 7.54 4.39 21.91
C THR A 68 6.75 3.12 21.55
N GLN A 69 5.74 2.77 22.35
CA GLN A 69 4.87 1.64 22.05
C GLN A 69 3.99 1.97 20.85
N VAL A 70 3.87 1.02 19.92
CA VAL A 70 3.01 1.19 18.75
C VAL A 70 1.56 1.00 19.20
N ASP A 71 0.75 2.04 19.05
CA ASP A 71 -0.69 1.93 19.21
C ASP A 71 -1.30 1.16 18.04
N GLU A 72 -2.21 0.22 18.33
CA GLU A 72 -2.90 -0.61 17.36
C GLU A 72 -4.41 -0.32 17.35
N LEU A 73 -5.01 -0.43 16.17
CA LEU A 73 -6.44 -0.35 15.93
C LEU A 73 -6.84 -1.49 15.00
N ASP A 74 -7.71 -2.37 15.48
CA ASP A 74 -8.30 -3.44 14.68
C ASP A 74 -9.64 -2.97 14.14
N ILE A 75 -9.87 -3.15 12.85
CA ILE A 75 -11.11 -2.79 12.17
C ILE A 75 -11.63 -4.02 11.44
N LYS A 76 -12.90 -4.31 11.63
CA LYS A 76 -13.61 -5.31 10.85
C LYS A 76 -14.57 -4.62 9.91
N ILE A 77 -14.53 -5.00 8.65
CA ILE A 77 -15.36 -4.41 7.61
C ILE A 77 -16.21 -5.53 7.03
N HIS A 78 -17.52 -5.31 7.00
CA HIS A 78 -18.48 -6.20 6.34
C HIS A 78 -19.05 -5.49 5.12
N PRO A 79 -18.38 -5.58 3.95
CA PRO A 79 -18.84 -4.96 2.73
C PRO A 79 -19.94 -5.76 2.06
N GLU A 80 -20.87 -5.03 1.43
CA GLU A 80 -21.82 -5.57 0.48
C GLU A 80 -21.26 -5.44 -0.95
N VAL A 81 -21.87 -6.12 -1.91
CA VAL A 81 -21.42 -6.09 -3.32
C VAL A 81 -21.55 -4.68 -3.93
N THR A 82 -22.40 -3.84 -3.35
CA THR A 82 -22.60 -2.44 -3.72
C THR A 82 -21.51 -1.50 -3.19
N ASP A 83 -20.70 -1.93 -2.23
CA ASP A 83 -19.59 -1.15 -1.70
C ASP A 83 -18.41 -1.26 -2.66
N LEU A 84 -18.17 -0.20 -3.43
CA LEU A 84 -17.13 -0.15 -4.46
C LEU A 84 -15.94 0.73 -4.02
N VAL A 85 -14.76 0.33 -4.44
CA VAL A 85 -13.53 1.12 -4.44
C VAL A 85 -13.17 1.41 -5.89
N GLY A 86 -13.56 2.59 -6.39
CA GLY A 86 -13.55 2.84 -7.83
C GLY A 86 -14.58 1.98 -8.54
N SER A 87 -14.14 1.02 -9.35
CA SER A 87 -15.00 0.08 -10.07
C SER A 87 -14.97 -1.35 -9.52
N THR A 88 -14.16 -1.64 -8.50
CA THR A 88 -14.03 -2.98 -7.93
C THR A 88 -14.79 -3.09 -6.60
N PRO A 89 -15.45 -4.21 -6.32
CA PRO A 89 -16.03 -4.47 -5.00
C PRO A 89 -14.98 -4.35 -3.89
N PHE A 90 -15.37 -3.81 -2.74
CA PHE A 90 -14.44 -3.50 -1.63
C PHE A 90 -13.65 -4.73 -1.17
N LEU A 91 -14.31 -5.89 -1.07
CA LEU A 91 -13.67 -7.16 -0.71
C LEU A 91 -12.63 -7.60 -1.74
N GLU A 92 -12.95 -7.44 -3.03
CA GLU A 92 -12.02 -7.77 -4.11
C GLU A 92 -10.83 -6.81 -4.13
N ALA A 93 -11.07 -5.51 -3.92
CA ALA A 93 -10.02 -4.51 -3.82
C ALA A 93 -9.06 -4.78 -2.64
N ALA A 94 -9.59 -5.18 -1.48
CA ALA A 94 -8.80 -5.60 -0.33
C ALA A 94 -7.97 -6.84 -0.63
N TRP A 95 -8.56 -7.86 -1.26
CA TRP A 95 -7.83 -9.07 -1.65
C TRP A 95 -6.76 -8.81 -2.73
N GLN A 96 -6.98 -7.81 -3.58
CA GLN A 96 -6.03 -7.33 -4.58
C GLN A 96 -4.86 -6.50 -3.98
N GLY A 97 -4.86 -6.25 -2.67
CA GLY A 97 -3.81 -5.52 -1.97
C GLY A 97 -3.86 -4.00 -2.21
N GLN A 98 -4.99 -3.45 -2.68
CA GLN A 98 -5.14 -2.00 -2.91
C GLN A 98 -4.96 -1.17 -1.62
N PHE A 99 -5.27 -1.78 -0.48
CA PHE A 99 -5.15 -1.17 0.84
C PHE A 99 -3.81 -1.47 1.54
N ASP A 100 -2.92 -2.26 0.92
CA ASP A 100 -1.65 -2.65 1.52
C ASP A 100 -0.76 -1.41 1.74
N GLY A 101 -0.52 -1.07 3.01
CA GLY A 101 0.23 0.12 3.36
C GLY A 101 -0.48 1.44 3.13
N ALA A 102 -1.80 1.43 2.91
CA ALA A 102 -2.62 2.62 2.92
C ALA A 102 -2.61 3.29 4.31
N LEU A 103 -2.81 4.60 4.33
CA LEU A 103 -2.95 5.35 5.58
C LEU A 103 -4.42 5.38 5.99
N LEU A 104 -4.65 5.19 7.28
CA LEU A 104 -5.95 5.33 7.89
C LEU A 104 -5.95 6.50 8.87
N GLN A 105 -6.98 7.34 8.77
CA GLN A 105 -7.34 8.30 9.80
C GLN A 105 -8.77 8.02 10.28
N LEU A 106 -8.90 7.76 11.57
CA LEU A 106 -10.16 7.59 12.27
C LEU A 106 -10.50 8.87 13.01
N GLU A 107 -11.61 9.48 12.65
CA GLU A 107 -12.20 10.60 13.36
C GLU A 107 -13.55 10.24 13.96
N ARG A 108 -13.96 11.00 14.96
CA ARG A 108 -15.30 10.92 15.52
C ARG A 108 -15.98 12.26 15.42
N ALA A 109 -17.12 12.27 14.73
CA ALA A 109 -18.02 13.41 14.70
C ALA A 109 -18.98 13.35 15.89
N PHE A 110 -19.21 14.50 16.51
CA PHE A 110 -20.21 14.67 17.55
C PHE A 110 -21.31 15.57 17.01
N MET A 111 -22.57 15.20 17.23
CA MET A 111 -23.74 15.88 16.69
C MET A 111 -24.77 16.04 17.81
N GLY A 112 -25.34 17.23 17.96
CA GLY A 112 -26.37 17.48 18.96
C GLY A 112 -27.66 16.73 18.66
N ALA A 113 -28.38 16.26 19.68
CA ALA A 113 -29.65 15.55 19.49
C ALA A 113 -30.80 16.45 18.96
N ALA A 114 -30.66 17.78 19.04
CA ALA A 114 -31.68 18.74 18.63
C ALA A 114 -32.04 18.68 17.13
N GLY A 115 -31.14 18.16 16.29
CA GLY A 115 -31.34 17.99 14.84
C GLY A 115 -32.07 16.70 14.42
N GLY A 116 -32.49 15.85 15.36
CA GLY A 116 -33.29 14.65 15.05
C GLY A 116 -32.51 13.47 14.43
N GLY A 117 -31.17 13.54 14.33
CA GLY A 117 -30.37 12.43 13.82
C GLY A 117 -28.95 12.82 13.40
N TYR A 118 -28.35 12.00 12.54
CA TYR A 118 -27.06 12.24 11.92
C TYR A 118 -27.14 13.40 10.91
N GLY A 119 -26.22 14.36 10.94
CA GLY A 119 -26.09 15.38 9.90
C GLY A 119 -25.43 16.69 10.31
N ASP A 120 -25.78 17.24 11.49
CA ASP A 120 -25.22 18.52 11.94
C ASP A 120 -23.86 18.34 12.64
N THR A 121 -22.79 18.52 11.88
CA THR A 121 -21.40 18.40 12.35
C THR A 121 -20.82 19.72 12.88
N SER A 122 -21.64 20.72 13.18
CA SER A 122 -21.22 22.04 13.68
C SER A 122 -20.41 21.98 14.98
N ALA A 123 -20.65 20.98 15.83
CA ALA A 123 -19.82 20.74 17.01
C ALA A 123 -18.38 20.34 16.64
N GLY A 124 -18.15 19.75 15.48
CA GLY A 124 -16.83 19.37 14.97
C GLY A 124 -16.45 17.91 15.23
N THR A 125 -15.26 17.54 14.75
CA THR A 125 -14.72 16.17 14.84
C THR A 125 -13.47 16.11 15.70
N VAL A 126 -13.16 14.92 16.21
CA VAL A 126 -11.92 14.62 16.94
C VAL A 126 -11.23 13.44 16.28
N ILE A 127 -9.97 13.62 15.90
CA ILE A 127 -9.12 12.53 15.41
C ILE A 127 -8.82 11.58 16.58
N LEU A 128 -9.27 10.34 16.48
CA LEU A 128 -9.05 9.31 17.48
C LEU A 128 -7.76 8.53 17.22
N PHE A 129 -7.47 8.24 15.96
CA PHE A 129 -6.31 7.44 15.55
C PHE A 129 -5.85 7.83 14.14
N SER A 130 -4.54 7.80 13.91
CA SER A 130 -3.94 7.96 12.59
C SER A 130 -2.74 7.03 12.46
N GLY A 131 -2.73 6.22 11.42
CA GLY A 131 -1.76 5.15 11.26
C GLY A 131 -1.71 4.59 9.85
N ARG A 132 -0.97 3.51 9.70
CA ARG A 132 -0.83 2.74 8.46
C ARG A 132 -1.49 1.38 8.64
N ILE A 133 -2.13 0.88 7.58
CA ILE A 133 -2.65 -0.48 7.54
C ILE A 133 -1.46 -1.43 7.38
N SER A 134 -1.28 -2.32 8.35
CA SER A 134 -0.16 -3.27 8.40
C SER A 134 -0.54 -4.62 7.80
N ASP A 135 -1.65 -5.18 8.27
CA ASP A 135 -2.11 -6.52 7.92
C ASP A 135 -3.58 -6.48 7.51
N ILE A 136 -3.92 -7.24 6.48
CA ILE A 136 -5.29 -7.40 5.98
C ILE A 136 -5.54 -8.89 5.84
N ASP A 137 -6.56 -9.38 6.54
CA ASP A 137 -7.06 -10.74 6.38
C ASP A 137 -8.47 -10.68 5.79
N CYS A 138 -8.68 -11.39 4.69
CA CYS A 138 -9.94 -11.41 3.97
C CYS A 138 -10.62 -12.76 4.20
N SER A 139 -11.71 -12.74 4.97
CA SER A 139 -12.63 -13.86 5.08
C SER A 139 -13.66 -13.84 3.94
N ARG A 140 -14.59 -14.80 3.94
CA ARG A 140 -15.62 -14.91 2.89
C ARG A 140 -16.57 -13.70 2.83
N THR A 141 -16.84 -13.07 3.97
CA THR A 141 -17.87 -12.01 4.11
C THR A 141 -17.40 -10.81 4.93
N GLY A 142 -16.13 -10.78 5.32
CA GLY A 142 -15.60 -9.72 6.15
C GLY A 142 -14.08 -9.59 5.99
N ILE A 143 -13.58 -8.41 6.29
CA ILE A 143 -12.18 -8.06 6.19
C ILE A 143 -11.71 -7.59 7.56
N ASP A 144 -10.69 -8.26 8.08
CA ASP A 144 -10.03 -7.86 9.31
C ASP A 144 -8.77 -7.06 8.94
N MET A 145 -8.79 -5.76 9.21
CA MET A 145 -7.67 -4.85 8.96
C MET A 145 -7.02 -4.47 10.29
N LYS A 146 -5.70 -4.63 10.38
CA LYS A 146 -4.89 -4.12 11.48
C LYS A 146 -4.20 -2.84 11.07
N CYS A 147 -4.41 -1.81 11.87
CA CYS A 147 -3.80 -0.51 11.67
C CYS A 147 -2.85 -0.21 12.82
N ARG A 148 -1.62 0.20 12.49
CA ARG A 148 -0.60 0.56 13.46
C ARG A 148 -0.26 2.03 13.34
N SER A 149 0.00 2.67 14.47
CA SER A 149 0.44 4.06 14.48
C SER A 149 1.76 4.23 13.73
N HIS A 150 2.04 5.45 13.28
CA HIS A 150 3.27 5.78 12.54
C HIS A 150 4.57 5.47 13.30
N LEU A 151 4.50 5.24 14.62
CA LEU A 151 5.63 4.77 15.43
C LEU A 151 6.18 3.41 14.96
N GLU A 152 5.37 2.60 14.25
CA GLU A 152 5.85 1.37 13.62
C GLU A 152 7.05 1.63 12.69
N LEU A 153 7.13 2.79 12.04
CA LEU A 153 8.24 3.15 11.17
C LEU A 153 9.57 3.32 11.91
N LEU A 154 9.54 3.50 13.24
CA LEU A 154 10.73 3.52 14.08
C LEU A 154 11.22 2.11 14.43
N ASN A 155 10.35 1.11 14.31
CA ASN A 155 10.68 -0.30 14.55
C ASN A 155 11.34 -0.93 13.32
N ILE A 156 12.37 -0.26 12.79
CA ILE A 156 13.21 -0.75 11.71
C ILE A 156 14.56 -1.21 12.25
N GLN A 157 15.09 -2.29 11.70
CA GLN A 157 16.42 -2.79 12.08
C GLN A 157 17.50 -1.76 11.71
N MET A 158 18.35 -1.43 12.68
CA MET A 158 19.52 -0.57 12.51
C MET A 158 20.79 -1.41 12.69
N PRO A 159 21.86 -1.14 11.92
CA PRO A 159 22.01 -0.06 10.92
C PRO A 159 21.36 -0.39 9.57
N ARG A 160 20.85 0.64 8.86
CA ARG A 160 20.22 0.48 7.53
C ARG A 160 21.18 -0.02 6.43
N ARG A 161 22.48 0.22 6.58
CA ARG A 161 23.52 -0.25 5.65
C ARG A 161 24.42 -1.21 6.38
N LEU A 162 24.38 -2.46 5.93
CA LEU A 162 25.28 -3.50 6.38
C LEU A 162 26.51 -3.50 5.47
N TRP A 163 27.67 -3.79 6.06
CA TRP A 163 28.90 -3.99 5.32
C TRP A 163 28.88 -5.40 4.74
N GLN A 164 28.57 -5.50 3.45
CA GLN A 164 28.50 -6.77 2.72
C GLN A 164 29.02 -6.60 1.30
N SER A 165 29.37 -7.71 0.64
CA SER A 165 29.91 -7.71 -0.71
C SER A 165 28.91 -7.26 -1.77
N SER A 166 27.63 -7.60 -1.60
CA SER A 166 26.56 -7.25 -2.51
C SER A 166 26.10 -5.79 -2.35
N CYS A 167 25.58 -5.20 -3.43
CA CYS A 167 25.01 -3.86 -3.40
C CYS A 167 23.84 -3.77 -2.41
N THR A 168 23.89 -2.78 -1.51
CA THR A 168 22.81 -2.49 -0.57
C THR A 168 21.72 -1.58 -1.14
N HIS A 169 22.01 -0.88 -2.25
CA HIS A 169 21.08 0.06 -2.88
C HIS A 169 19.95 -0.69 -3.60
N ILE A 170 18.75 -0.10 -3.61
CA ILE A 170 17.66 -0.57 -4.45
C ILE A 170 17.96 -0.11 -5.87
N PHE A 171 17.80 -0.99 -6.86
CA PHE A 171 18.11 -0.64 -8.24
C PHE A 171 17.23 0.52 -8.71
N GLY A 172 17.86 1.61 -9.15
CA GLY A 172 17.21 2.86 -9.56
C GLY A 172 16.67 3.75 -8.44
N ASP A 173 17.05 3.51 -7.18
CA ASP A 173 16.78 4.45 -6.10
C ASP A 173 17.68 5.69 -6.17
N ALA A 174 17.47 6.63 -5.24
CA ALA A 174 18.25 7.87 -5.14
C ALA A 174 19.75 7.64 -4.85
N MET A 175 20.15 6.44 -4.43
CA MET A 175 21.55 6.11 -4.13
C MET A 175 22.22 5.41 -5.32
N CYS A 176 21.47 4.62 -6.08
CA CYS A 176 21.90 3.96 -7.30
C CYS A 176 21.92 4.92 -8.49
N LEU A 177 20.98 5.88 -8.54
CA LEU A 177 20.84 6.92 -9.59
C LEU A 177 20.63 6.40 -11.03
N PHE A 178 20.56 5.08 -11.23
CA PHE A 178 20.33 4.49 -12.53
C PHE A 178 18.87 4.63 -12.96
N ASN A 179 18.61 5.23 -14.12
CA ASN A 179 17.26 5.32 -14.66
C ASN A 179 16.82 3.97 -15.28
N ARG A 180 16.10 3.16 -14.52
CA ARG A 180 15.58 1.85 -15.00
C ARG A 180 14.66 1.97 -16.22
N SER A 181 13.97 3.09 -16.36
CA SER A 181 13.02 3.31 -17.45
C SER A 181 13.70 3.44 -18.81
N SER A 182 15.01 3.77 -18.86
CA SER A 182 15.75 3.86 -20.13
C SER A 182 15.94 2.51 -20.82
N LEU A 183 15.82 1.42 -20.06
CA LEU A 183 15.92 0.04 -20.53
C LEU A 183 14.60 -0.71 -20.35
N ALA A 184 13.48 0.02 -20.26
CA ALA A 184 12.17 -0.61 -20.21
C ALA A 184 11.85 -1.30 -21.54
N ALA A 185 11.25 -2.48 -21.49
CA ALA A 185 10.72 -3.16 -22.66
C ALA A 185 9.22 -3.41 -22.52
N THR A 186 8.52 -3.44 -23.63
CA THR A 186 7.11 -3.82 -23.68
C THR A 186 6.96 -5.28 -24.08
N LEU A 187 5.99 -5.95 -23.48
CA LEU A 187 5.66 -7.35 -23.68
C LEU A 187 4.17 -7.44 -23.99
N SER A 188 3.81 -8.07 -25.10
CA SER A 188 2.43 -8.48 -25.38
C SER A 188 2.29 -9.95 -25.01
N ALA A 189 1.37 -10.28 -24.11
CA ALA A 189 1.15 -11.64 -23.66
C ALA A 189 0.78 -12.56 -24.84
N GLY A 190 1.55 -13.63 -25.04
CA GLY A 190 1.28 -14.65 -26.06
C GLY A 190 0.19 -15.63 -25.63
N SER A 191 -0.25 -16.47 -26.58
CA SER A 191 -1.14 -17.60 -26.28
C SER A 191 -0.48 -18.58 -25.30
N GLY A 192 -1.27 -19.18 -24.41
CA GLY A 192 -0.76 -20.06 -23.36
C GLY A 192 -0.12 -19.34 -22.17
N SER A 193 -0.25 -18.02 -22.08
CA SER A 193 0.11 -17.27 -20.87
C SER A 193 -0.80 -17.68 -19.70
N THR A 194 -0.21 -17.79 -18.52
CA THR A 194 -0.88 -18.05 -17.26
C THR A 194 -0.63 -16.88 -16.30
N THR A 195 -1.20 -16.94 -15.09
CA THR A 195 -0.96 -15.93 -14.06
C THR A 195 0.48 -15.90 -13.55
N THR A 196 1.28 -16.95 -13.81
CA THR A 196 2.68 -17.07 -13.37
C THR A 196 3.70 -17.01 -14.50
N ILE A 197 3.32 -17.45 -15.71
CA ILE A 197 4.20 -17.54 -16.87
C ILE A 197 3.56 -16.76 -18.01
N ILE A 198 4.22 -15.70 -18.45
CA ILE A 198 3.73 -14.83 -19.50
C ILE A 198 4.60 -15.05 -20.74
N GLN A 199 3.96 -15.54 -21.81
CA GLN A 199 4.63 -15.85 -23.07
C GLN A 199 4.86 -14.58 -23.87
N GLY A 200 5.86 -14.60 -24.76
CA GLY A 200 6.14 -13.50 -25.70
C GLY A 200 7.26 -12.56 -25.26
N ALA A 201 8.16 -13.03 -24.37
CA ALA A 201 9.28 -12.25 -23.89
C ALA A 201 10.09 -11.64 -25.05
N PRO A 202 10.47 -10.35 -24.99
CA PRO A 202 11.25 -9.72 -26.05
C PRO A 202 12.63 -10.39 -26.19
N THR A 203 13.16 -10.41 -27.41
CA THR A 203 14.53 -10.87 -27.66
C THR A 203 15.52 -9.77 -27.28
N THR A 204 16.29 -9.98 -26.23
CA THR A 204 17.15 -8.95 -25.63
C THR A 204 18.25 -9.55 -24.77
N THR A 205 19.37 -8.83 -24.68
CA THR A 205 20.50 -9.16 -23.79
C THR A 205 20.35 -8.53 -22.40
N THR A 206 19.38 -7.63 -22.21
CA THR A 206 19.17 -6.94 -20.93
C THR A 206 18.66 -7.91 -19.86
N PRO A 207 19.24 -7.91 -18.65
CA PRO A 207 18.77 -8.76 -17.57
C PRO A 207 17.47 -8.21 -16.95
N TYR A 208 16.39 -8.98 -17.07
CA TYR A 208 15.11 -8.69 -16.41
C TYR A 208 14.86 -9.57 -15.18
N ALA A 209 15.71 -10.57 -14.91
CA ALA A 209 15.62 -11.35 -13.68
C ALA A 209 15.78 -10.43 -12.45
N GLN A 210 14.96 -10.63 -11.41
CA GLN A 210 14.84 -9.74 -10.25
C GLN A 210 14.35 -8.32 -10.59
N GLY A 211 13.90 -8.11 -11.82
CA GLY A 211 13.26 -6.88 -12.28
C GLY A 211 11.78 -6.83 -11.92
N THR A 212 11.07 -5.91 -12.56
CA THR A 212 9.65 -5.66 -12.28
C THR A 212 8.87 -5.80 -13.58
N ILE A 213 7.77 -6.52 -13.56
CA ILE A 213 6.76 -6.51 -14.61
C ILE A 213 5.54 -5.75 -14.12
N ILE A 214 5.00 -4.86 -14.95
CA ILE A 214 3.87 -3.98 -14.64
C ILE A 214 2.80 -4.19 -15.72
N GLY A 215 1.56 -4.49 -15.33
CA GLY A 215 0.45 -4.56 -16.27
C GLY A 215 0.04 -3.17 -16.76
N VAL A 216 -0.07 -3.00 -18.08
CA VAL A 216 -0.46 -1.74 -18.73
C VAL A 216 -1.91 -1.79 -19.20
N THR A 217 -2.37 -2.97 -19.63
CA THR A 217 -3.75 -3.20 -20.05
C THR A 217 -4.33 -4.46 -19.42
N GLY A 218 -5.64 -4.67 -19.61
CA GLY A 218 -6.34 -5.85 -19.12
C GLY A 218 -6.65 -5.78 -17.62
N GLY A 219 -7.02 -6.93 -17.04
CA GLY A 219 -7.38 -7.03 -15.62
C GLY A 219 -6.21 -6.77 -14.66
N ASN A 220 -4.97 -6.80 -15.16
CA ASN A 220 -3.76 -6.60 -14.37
C ASN A 220 -3.20 -5.16 -14.48
N THR A 221 -3.96 -4.21 -15.03
CA THR A 221 -3.53 -2.81 -15.20
C THR A 221 -3.12 -2.18 -13.87
N GLY A 222 -1.91 -1.62 -13.81
CA GLY A 222 -1.34 -0.99 -12.62
C GLY A 222 -0.73 -1.97 -11.60
N TYR A 223 -0.99 -3.27 -11.72
CA TYR A 223 -0.41 -4.27 -10.84
C TYR A 223 1.01 -4.63 -11.28
N SER A 224 1.90 -4.77 -10.30
CA SER A 224 3.29 -5.14 -10.54
C SER A 224 3.68 -6.44 -9.83
N ARG A 225 4.63 -7.17 -10.42
CA ARG A 225 5.22 -8.39 -9.86
C ARG A 225 6.73 -8.41 -10.07
N THR A 226 7.43 -9.14 -9.21
CA THR A 226 8.87 -9.39 -9.36
C THR A 226 9.10 -10.54 -10.34
N ILE A 227 9.99 -10.32 -11.30
CA ILE A 227 10.38 -11.33 -12.29
C ILE A 227 11.34 -12.32 -11.63
N SER A 228 10.99 -13.60 -11.57
CA SER A 228 11.86 -14.66 -11.05
C SER A 228 12.87 -15.13 -12.09
N SER A 229 12.43 -15.31 -13.34
CA SER A 229 13.28 -15.71 -14.46
C SER A 229 12.78 -15.10 -15.77
N PHE A 230 13.72 -14.90 -16.69
CA PHE A 230 13.47 -14.31 -17.99
C PHE A 230 14.19 -15.13 -19.07
N VAL A 231 13.46 -15.62 -20.07
CA VAL A 231 14.02 -16.31 -21.23
C VAL A 231 13.82 -15.42 -22.45
N SER A 232 14.91 -14.91 -23.02
CA SER A 232 14.88 -14.06 -24.22
C SER A 232 14.16 -14.76 -25.38
N GLY A 233 13.16 -14.12 -25.97
CA GLY A 233 12.34 -14.69 -27.04
C GLY A 233 11.37 -15.80 -26.59
N GLY A 234 11.28 -16.08 -25.29
CA GLY A 234 10.46 -17.14 -24.71
C GLY A 234 9.41 -16.59 -23.74
N ALA A 235 9.58 -16.89 -22.46
CA ALA A 235 8.63 -16.56 -21.41
C ALA A 235 9.26 -15.74 -20.27
N VAL A 236 8.42 -14.97 -19.60
CA VAL A 236 8.73 -14.29 -18.33
C VAL A 236 7.99 -15.02 -17.21
N THR A 237 8.71 -15.47 -16.20
CA THR A 237 8.11 -16.08 -15.00
C THR A 237 8.13 -15.09 -13.86
N VAL A 238 7.00 -14.94 -13.17
CA VAL A 238 6.87 -14.09 -11.98
C VAL A 238 6.94 -14.90 -10.70
N LYS A 239 7.50 -14.30 -9.65
CA LYS A 239 7.66 -14.95 -8.35
C LYS A 239 6.33 -15.17 -7.61
N LEU A 240 5.40 -14.23 -7.78
CA LEU A 240 4.05 -14.31 -7.26
C LEU A 240 3.08 -14.18 -8.43
N ALA A 241 2.07 -15.04 -8.47
CA ALA A 241 1.06 -15.02 -9.51
C ALA A 241 0.31 -13.68 -9.56
N PHE A 242 -0.12 -13.28 -10.75
CA PHE A 242 -1.16 -12.29 -10.90
C PHE A 242 -2.50 -12.83 -10.38
N LEU A 243 -3.31 -11.96 -9.78
CA LEU A 243 -4.61 -12.36 -9.24
C LEU A 243 -5.64 -12.49 -10.35
N SER A 244 -5.63 -11.56 -11.31
CA SER A 244 -6.47 -11.63 -12.49
C SER A 244 -5.79 -12.47 -13.58
N PRO A 245 -6.56 -13.25 -14.36
CA PRO A 245 -6.00 -14.03 -15.47
C PRO A 245 -5.32 -13.11 -16.49
N VAL A 246 -4.19 -13.58 -17.03
CA VAL A 246 -3.49 -12.91 -18.13
C VAL A 246 -4.09 -13.42 -19.44
N VAL A 247 -4.59 -12.51 -20.27
CA VAL A 247 -5.18 -12.83 -21.57
C VAL A 247 -4.17 -12.51 -22.68
N ALA A 248 -4.18 -13.31 -23.74
CA ALA A 248 -3.34 -13.04 -24.91
C ALA A 248 -3.67 -11.65 -25.50
N GLY A 249 -2.64 -10.83 -25.72
CA GLY A 249 -2.77 -9.44 -26.15
C GLY A 249 -2.66 -8.41 -25.03
N ASP A 250 -2.72 -8.82 -23.75
CA ASP A 250 -2.45 -7.93 -22.62
C ASP A 250 -1.03 -7.37 -22.70
N GLN A 251 -0.90 -6.06 -22.50
CA GLN A 251 0.37 -5.35 -22.54
C GLN A 251 0.97 -5.25 -21.14
N PHE A 252 2.27 -5.54 -21.07
CA PHE A 252 3.08 -5.42 -19.88
C PHE A 252 4.32 -4.57 -20.16
N GLN A 253 4.76 -3.84 -19.14
CA GLN A 253 6.03 -3.14 -19.13
C GLN A 253 7.01 -3.91 -18.23
N LEU A 254 8.17 -4.26 -18.79
CA LEU A 254 9.29 -4.89 -18.09
C LEU A 254 10.31 -3.81 -17.73
N LEU A 255 10.69 -3.77 -16.47
CA LEU A 255 11.81 -2.98 -15.96
C LEU A 255 12.96 -3.92 -15.59
N PRO A 256 14.20 -3.61 -15.96
CA PRO A 256 15.35 -4.46 -15.68
C PRO A 256 15.55 -4.66 -14.18
N GLY A 257 16.21 -5.76 -13.85
CA GLY A 257 16.67 -6.10 -12.51
C GLY A 257 18.19 -6.03 -12.40
N CYS A 258 18.70 -6.14 -11.18
CA CYS A 258 20.13 -6.18 -10.90
C CYS A 258 20.40 -7.31 -9.91
N ASP A 259 21.46 -8.08 -10.17
CA ASP A 259 21.94 -9.17 -9.31
C ASP A 259 22.75 -8.67 -8.09
N ARG A 260 22.90 -7.34 -7.96
CA ARG A 260 23.64 -6.64 -6.91
C ARG A 260 25.14 -6.93 -6.90
N THR A 261 25.73 -7.37 -8.01
CA THR A 261 27.18 -7.58 -8.12
C THR A 261 27.89 -6.37 -8.76
N LEU A 262 29.16 -6.14 -8.39
CA LEU A 262 29.96 -5.07 -9.00
C LEU A 262 30.14 -5.31 -10.50
N ALA A 263 30.37 -6.57 -10.91
CA ALA A 263 30.61 -6.93 -12.30
C ALA A 263 29.43 -6.54 -13.20
N THR A 264 28.20 -6.87 -12.80
CA THR A 264 27.00 -6.48 -13.53
C THR A 264 26.80 -4.95 -13.50
N CYS A 265 27.03 -4.32 -12.34
CA CYS A 265 26.91 -2.86 -12.21
C CYS A 265 27.82 -2.10 -13.18
N THR A 266 29.08 -2.53 -13.31
CA THR A 266 30.08 -1.89 -14.18
C THR A 266 29.92 -2.31 -15.65
N ASN A 267 29.81 -3.60 -15.92
CA ASN A 267 29.90 -4.11 -17.30
C ASN A 267 28.56 -4.05 -18.05
N VAL A 268 27.43 -4.18 -17.35
CA VAL A 268 26.09 -4.18 -17.98
C VAL A 268 25.45 -2.80 -17.92
N PHE A 269 25.51 -2.15 -16.75
CA PHE A 269 24.83 -0.86 -16.53
C PHE A 269 25.74 0.36 -16.57
N ASN A 270 27.06 0.18 -16.65
CA ASN A 270 28.05 1.26 -16.61
C ASN A 270 27.84 2.22 -15.42
N ASN A 271 27.45 1.67 -14.26
CA ASN A 271 27.06 2.43 -13.07
C ASN A 271 27.90 2.10 -11.82
N GLY A 272 29.13 1.63 -12.04
CA GLY A 272 30.04 1.19 -10.97
C GLY A 272 30.33 2.27 -9.92
N ILE A 273 30.30 3.55 -10.31
CA ILE A 273 30.53 4.69 -9.39
C ILE A 273 29.46 4.81 -8.29
N HIS A 274 28.25 4.32 -8.54
CA HIS A 274 27.12 4.35 -7.59
C HIS A 274 26.88 3.00 -6.90
N PHE A 275 27.86 2.09 -6.97
CA PHE A 275 27.79 0.79 -6.28
C PHE A 275 27.86 0.98 -4.76
N GLY A 276 26.84 0.47 -4.05
CA GLY A 276 26.69 0.61 -2.59
C GLY A 276 27.12 -0.60 -1.77
N GLY A 277 27.91 -1.51 -2.34
CA GLY A 277 28.45 -2.70 -1.66
C GLY A 277 29.97 -2.62 -1.48
N PHE A 278 30.52 -3.60 -0.77
CA PHE A 278 31.95 -3.68 -0.44
C PHE A 278 32.54 -5.00 -0.98
N PRO A 279 32.84 -5.09 -2.28
CA PRO A 279 33.13 -6.37 -2.95
C PRO A 279 34.43 -7.03 -2.47
N TYR A 280 35.33 -6.25 -1.86
CA TYR A 280 36.61 -6.70 -1.32
C TYR A 280 36.59 -6.88 0.20
N ILE A 281 35.41 -6.89 0.83
CA ILE A 281 35.32 -7.21 2.25
C ILE A 281 35.81 -8.66 2.45
N PRO A 282 36.78 -8.92 3.33
CA PRO A 282 37.24 -10.28 3.59
C PRO A 282 36.07 -11.10 4.11
N THR A 283 36.01 -12.38 3.71
CA THR A 283 35.00 -13.28 4.28
C THR A 283 35.35 -13.55 5.74
N PRO A 284 34.37 -13.86 6.61
CA PRO A 284 34.64 -14.12 8.02
C PRO A 284 35.74 -15.18 8.27
N GLU A 285 35.90 -16.13 7.35
CA GLU A 285 36.91 -17.19 7.42
C GLU A 285 38.34 -16.72 7.09
N THR A 286 38.49 -15.55 6.47
CA THR A 286 39.77 -14.95 6.09
C THR A 286 40.07 -13.64 6.83
N ALA A 287 39.14 -13.19 7.68
CA ALA A 287 39.33 -12.06 8.57
C ALA A 287 40.15 -12.51 9.80
N VAL A 288 41.46 -12.23 9.78
CA VAL A 288 42.39 -12.43 10.90
C VAL A 288 42.27 -11.30 11.91
#